data_AF-A0A8C1K402-F1
#
_entry.id   AF-A0A8C1K402-F1
#
_cell.length_a   1.000
_cell.length_b   1.000
_cell.length_c   1.000
_cell.angle_alpha   90.00
_cell.angle_beta   90.00
_cell.angle_gamma   90.00
#
_symmetry.space_group_name_H-M   'P 1'
#
loop_
_entity.id
_entity.type
_entity.pdbx_description
1 polymer ?
#
loop_
_entity_poly.entity_id
_entity_poly.type
_entity_poly.pdbx_seq_one_letter_code
_entity_poly.pdbx_strand_id
1 'polypeptide(L)'
;MSSEEFEKLHEMYSSLYEEVKLMPERAQRCQGEERKRIVRDFEERVSEAEEVLQGIEQELFGIPSSFRTPMSTKIRLYRRDLAKLQREIHLSATPGFSSHIGDGRQGIYATQNDQSTHLQSQRALLIQGTESLNNASKSIERSQRIAAETDQIGTDIIEELGEQRDQLDRTRDRVRERYLDQRPLLLFSNKQMINCSSKMSAINSLFLFLCSYPPNFSSLTPSSVDSHWREPEPQQKNPARNVQTTGDEQTATIGHYHHGAGHLGRGGLLEVLP
;
A
#
# COMPACT_ATOMS: atom_id res chain seq x y z
N MET A 1 -3.90 30.53 0.51
CA MET A 1 -4.99 31.43 0.96
C MET A 1 -6.26 30.61 0.89
N SER A 2 -6.71 29.96 1.96
CA SER A 2 -7.82 28.96 1.86
C SER A 2 -8.81 28.94 3.04
N SER A 3 -8.49 29.57 4.19
CA SER A 3 -9.45 29.64 5.32
C SER A 3 -10.42 30.82 5.19
N GLU A 4 -9.93 32.01 4.81
CA GLU A 4 -10.72 33.25 4.85
C GLU A 4 -11.85 33.28 3.81
N GLU A 5 -11.61 32.78 2.60
CA GLU A 5 -12.61 32.69 1.54
C GLU A 5 -13.72 31.68 1.89
N PHE A 6 -13.30 30.54 2.42
CA PHE A 6 -14.19 29.53 2.96
C PHE A 6 -15.07 30.07 4.12
N GLU A 7 -14.51 30.85 5.04
CA GLU A 7 -15.27 31.47 6.14
C GLU A 7 -16.31 32.46 5.62
N LYS A 8 -15.96 33.30 4.63
CA LYS A 8 -16.91 34.23 3.98
C LYS A 8 -18.04 33.48 3.29
N LEU A 9 -17.75 32.41 2.55
CA LEU A 9 -18.76 31.57 1.91
C LEU A 9 -19.70 30.94 2.94
N HIS A 10 -19.16 30.49 4.08
CA HIS A 10 -19.96 29.91 5.15
C HIS A 10 -20.86 30.94 5.86
N GLU A 11 -20.37 32.17 6.05
CA GLU A 11 -21.15 33.28 6.60
C GLU A 11 -22.27 33.70 5.65
N MET A 12 -21.98 33.82 4.35
CA MET A 12 -22.99 34.10 3.31
C MET A 12 -24.08 33.03 3.29
N TYR A 13 -23.70 31.74 3.32
CA TYR A 13 -24.67 30.64 3.39
C TYR A 13 -25.51 30.73 4.66
N SER A 14 -24.91 31.02 5.81
CA SER A 14 -25.62 31.09 7.09
C SER A 14 -26.65 32.22 7.11
N SER A 15 -26.29 33.40 6.59
CA SER A 15 -27.21 34.54 6.43
C SER A 15 -28.38 34.18 5.53
N LEU A 16 -28.09 33.59 4.36
CA LEU A 16 -29.11 33.23 3.38
C LEU A 16 -30.02 32.11 3.88
N TYR A 17 -29.47 31.14 4.61
CA TYR A 17 -30.26 30.05 5.21
C TYR A 17 -31.25 30.58 6.25
N GLU A 18 -30.87 31.54 7.10
CA GLU A 18 -31.79 32.13 8.06
C GLU A 18 -32.90 32.96 7.37
N GLU A 19 -32.61 33.62 6.25
CA GLU A 19 -33.65 34.27 5.45
C GLU A 19 -34.62 33.24 4.84
N VAL A 20 -34.09 32.24 4.13
CA VAL A 20 -34.87 31.17 3.47
C VAL A 20 -35.74 30.42 4.47
N LYS A 21 -35.26 30.20 5.69
CA LYS A 21 -35.98 29.51 6.77
C LYS A 21 -37.24 30.25 7.25
N LEU A 22 -37.27 31.59 7.19
CA LEU A 22 -38.42 32.40 7.62
C LEU A 22 -39.48 32.59 6.53
N MET A 23 -39.14 32.33 5.27
CA MET A 23 -40.03 32.54 4.13
C MET A 23 -41.23 31.58 4.07
N PRO A 24 -41.11 30.26 4.37
CA PRO A 24 -42.28 29.36 4.45
C PRO A 24 -43.32 29.82 5.48
N GLU A 25 -42.87 30.28 6.65
CA GLU A 25 -43.75 30.80 7.69
C GLU A 25 -44.47 32.09 7.23
N ARG A 26 -43.75 32.98 6.54
CA ARG A 26 -44.34 34.18 5.92
C ARG A 26 -45.34 33.82 4.83
N ALA A 27 -44.99 32.87 3.97
CA ALA A 27 -45.83 32.41 2.85
C ALA A 27 -47.14 31.77 3.34
N GLN A 28 -47.14 31.13 4.51
CA GLN A 28 -48.34 30.56 5.12
C GLN A 28 -49.34 31.64 5.58
N ARG A 29 -48.85 32.82 5.97
CA ARG A 29 -49.69 33.95 6.44
C ARG A 29 -50.24 34.79 5.27
N CYS A 30 -49.65 34.68 4.09
CA CYS A 30 -50.05 35.42 2.88
C CYS A 30 -50.93 34.55 1.97
N GLN A 31 -51.80 35.18 1.17
CA GLN A 31 -52.69 34.48 0.23
C GLN A 31 -52.65 35.13 -1.17
N GLY A 32 -53.08 34.39 -2.19
CA GLY A 32 -53.25 34.90 -3.55
C GLY A 32 -51.92 35.28 -4.24
N GLU A 33 -51.88 36.49 -4.80
CA GLU A 33 -50.74 37.01 -5.58
C GLU A 33 -49.49 37.25 -4.71
N GLU A 34 -49.66 37.84 -3.53
CA GLU A 34 -48.55 38.09 -2.59
C GLU A 34 -47.85 36.79 -2.18
N ARG A 35 -48.64 35.72 -2.01
CA ARG A 35 -48.07 34.40 -1.75
C ARG A 35 -47.25 33.88 -2.92
N LYS A 36 -47.75 34.02 -4.15
CA LYS A 36 -47.01 33.61 -5.34
C LYS A 36 -45.69 34.37 -5.47
N ARG A 37 -45.68 35.66 -5.14
CA ARG A 37 -44.45 36.46 -5.09
C ARG A 37 -43.46 35.89 -4.08
N ILE A 38 -43.88 35.64 -2.84
CA ILE A 38 -43.02 35.05 -1.79
C ILE A 38 -42.45 33.69 -2.21
N VAL A 39 -43.25 32.85 -2.89
CA VAL A 39 -42.77 31.54 -3.39
C VAL A 39 -41.68 31.72 -4.45
N ARG A 40 -41.83 32.66 -5.39
CA ARG A 40 -40.80 32.93 -6.41
C ARG A 40 -39.53 33.50 -5.80
N ASP A 41 -39.67 34.46 -4.89
CA ASP A 41 -38.53 35.03 -4.14
C ASP A 41 -37.82 33.92 -3.34
N PHE A 42 -38.57 32.96 -2.78
CA PHE A 42 -37.99 31.82 -2.06
C PHE A 42 -37.22 30.89 -2.98
N GLU A 43 -37.77 30.55 -4.15
CA GLU A 43 -37.09 29.71 -5.16
C GLU A 43 -35.76 30.36 -5.60
N GLU A 44 -35.75 31.69 -5.80
CA GLU A 44 -34.55 32.44 -6.12
C GLU A 44 -33.50 32.37 -5.01
N ARG A 45 -33.90 32.59 -3.74
CA ARG A 45 -32.98 32.51 -2.59
C ARG A 45 -32.46 31.11 -2.32
N VAL A 46 -33.26 30.08 -2.60
CA VAL A 46 -32.78 28.70 -2.52
C VAL A 46 -31.75 28.43 -3.61
N SER A 47 -31.97 28.93 -4.84
CA SER A 47 -30.98 28.80 -5.92
C SER A 47 -29.65 29.48 -5.56
N GLU A 48 -29.70 30.68 -4.98
CA GLU A 48 -28.51 31.39 -4.50
C GLU A 48 -27.79 30.60 -3.38
N ALA A 49 -28.55 29.97 -2.48
CA ALA A 49 -27.98 29.14 -1.40
C ALA A 49 -27.30 27.88 -1.94
N GLU A 50 -27.85 27.27 -2.98
CA GLU A 50 -27.24 26.13 -3.67
C GLU A 50 -25.95 26.53 -4.39
N GLU A 51 -25.90 27.72 -5.00
CA GLU A 51 -24.69 28.27 -5.63
C GLU A 51 -23.58 28.50 -4.59
N VAL A 52 -23.91 29.10 -3.44
CA VAL A 52 -22.93 29.29 -2.35
C VAL A 52 -22.44 27.94 -1.80
N LEU A 53 -23.32 26.95 -1.64
CA LEU A 53 -22.92 25.60 -1.23
C LEU A 53 -21.98 24.95 -2.25
N GLN A 54 -22.19 25.18 -3.55
CA GLN A 54 -21.28 24.71 -4.60
C GLN A 54 -19.91 25.40 -4.51
N GLY A 55 -19.88 26.71 -4.22
CA GLY A 55 -18.64 27.44 -3.94
C GLY A 55 -17.87 26.85 -2.75
N ILE A 56 -18.57 26.51 -1.66
CA ILE A 56 -17.96 25.85 -0.51
C ILE A 56 -17.37 24.48 -0.89
N GLU A 57 -18.04 23.69 -1.73
CA GLU A 57 -17.51 22.40 -2.20
C GLU A 57 -16.25 22.55 -3.06
N GLN A 58 -16.19 23.57 -3.91
CA GLN A 58 -15.03 23.86 -4.74
C GLN A 58 -13.82 24.25 -3.88
N GLU A 59 -14.02 25.12 -2.89
CA GLU A 59 -12.96 25.54 -1.98
C GLU A 59 -12.43 24.37 -1.14
N LEU A 60 -13.30 23.40 -0.83
CA LEU A 60 -12.94 22.17 -0.13
C LEU A 60 -11.98 21.25 -0.91
N PHE A 61 -11.86 21.42 -2.24
CA PHE A 61 -10.92 20.65 -3.06
C PHE A 61 -9.46 21.04 -2.78
N GLY A 62 -9.21 22.28 -2.35
CA GLY A 62 -7.88 22.78 -1.99
C GLY A 62 -7.39 22.43 -0.57
N ILE A 63 -8.24 21.81 0.25
CA ILE A 63 -8.03 21.63 1.70
C ILE A 63 -7.70 20.16 2.05
N PRO A 64 -6.86 19.88 3.09
CA PRO A 64 -6.56 18.52 3.52
C PRO A 64 -7.79 17.65 3.86
N SER A 65 -7.66 16.34 3.64
CA SER A 65 -8.74 15.35 3.78
C SER A 65 -9.36 15.29 5.18
N SER A 66 -8.60 15.61 6.23
CA SER A 66 -9.06 15.63 7.62
C SER A 66 -10.17 16.66 7.88
N PHE A 67 -10.12 17.80 7.20
CA PHE A 67 -11.14 18.85 7.29
C PHE A 67 -12.25 18.68 6.24
N ARG A 68 -11.89 18.16 5.06
CA ARG A 68 -12.85 17.91 3.96
C ARG A 68 -13.97 16.96 4.36
N THR A 69 -13.65 15.80 4.95
CA THR A 69 -14.65 14.76 5.29
C THR A 69 -15.80 15.25 6.21
N PRO A 70 -15.54 15.90 7.37
CA PRO A 70 -16.61 16.42 8.19
C PRO A 70 -17.38 17.56 7.50
N MET A 71 -16.72 18.36 6.66
CA MET A 71 -17.38 19.45 5.96
C MET A 71 -18.27 18.98 4.80
N SER A 72 -17.84 18.03 3.98
CA SER A 72 -18.71 17.40 2.96
C SER A 72 -19.96 16.79 3.58
N THR A 73 -19.87 16.29 4.82
CA THR A 73 -21.04 15.81 5.56
C THR A 73 -22.00 16.95 5.89
N LYS A 74 -21.50 18.11 6.36
CA LYS A 74 -22.32 19.30 6.63
C LYS A 74 -23.01 19.83 5.38
N ILE A 75 -22.30 19.91 4.25
CA ILE A 75 -22.87 20.37 2.97
C ILE A 75 -24.05 19.49 2.54
N ARG A 76 -23.92 18.17 2.71
CA ARG A 76 -25.03 17.24 2.41
C ARG A 76 -26.23 17.44 3.35
N LEU A 77 -26.00 17.77 4.62
CA LEU A 77 -27.07 18.11 5.56
C LEU A 77 -27.77 19.42 5.17
N TYR A 78 -27.00 20.44 4.81
CA TYR A 78 -27.52 21.72 4.32
C TYR A 78 -28.43 21.56 3.09
N ARG A 79 -28.00 20.81 2.07
CA ARG A 79 -28.86 20.50 0.90
C ARG A 79 -30.16 19.79 1.29
N ARG A 80 -30.09 18.84 2.22
CA ARG A 80 -31.28 18.12 2.70
C ARG A 80 -32.25 19.06 3.42
N ASP A 81 -31.74 20.01 4.20
CA ASP A 81 -32.55 20.96 4.94
C ASP A 81 -33.20 21.99 3.99
N LEU A 82 -32.50 22.47 2.95
CA LEU A 82 -33.09 23.27 1.86
C LEU A 82 -34.22 22.51 1.15
N ALA A 83 -34.00 21.24 0.79
CA ALA A 83 -35.03 20.39 0.17
C ALA A 83 -36.24 20.12 1.09
N LYS A 84 -36.07 20.25 2.41
CA LYS A 84 -37.18 20.19 3.37
C LYS A 84 -38.02 21.46 3.32
N LEU A 85 -37.37 22.64 3.34
CA LEU A 85 -38.05 23.93 3.26
C LEU A 85 -38.79 24.11 1.93
N GLN A 86 -38.20 23.66 0.82
CA GLN A 86 -38.87 23.63 -0.49
C GLN A 86 -40.17 22.81 -0.47
N ARG A 87 -40.16 21.62 0.14
CA ARG A 87 -41.39 20.82 0.26
C ARG A 87 -42.44 21.52 1.12
N GLU A 88 -42.05 22.16 2.20
CA GLU A 88 -42.95 22.88 3.10
C GLU A 88 -43.68 24.04 2.39
N ILE A 89 -42.96 24.83 1.59
CA ILE A 89 -43.57 25.93 0.85
C ILE A 89 -44.49 25.44 -0.28
N HIS A 90 -44.14 24.36 -0.99
CA HIS A 90 -44.98 23.80 -2.06
C HIS A 90 -46.23 23.07 -1.53
N LEU A 91 -46.11 22.31 -0.43
CA LEU A 91 -47.25 21.66 0.21
C LEU A 91 -48.29 22.68 0.66
N SER A 92 -47.82 23.81 1.21
CA SER A 92 -48.71 24.87 1.63
C SER A 92 -49.32 25.61 0.43
N ALA A 93 -48.62 25.72 -0.72
CA ALA A 93 -49.03 26.48 -1.90
C ALA A 93 -50.13 25.83 -2.76
N THR A 94 -50.49 24.56 -2.53
CA THR A 94 -51.50 23.84 -3.32
C THR A 94 -52.91 24.06 -2.74
N PRO A 95 -53.81 24.85 -3.36
CA PRO A 95 -55.11 25.21 -2.78
C PRO A 95 -56.22 24.15 -3.00
N GLY A 96 -55.88 22.88 -3.22
CA GLY A 96 -56.83 21.85 -3.66
C GLY A 96 -57.41 20.94 -2.56
N PHE A 97 -56.96 21.07 -1.31
CA PHE A 97 -57.35 20.20 -0.20
C PHE A 97 -58.23 20.89 0.85
N SER A 98 -58.87 22.01 0.48
CA SER A 98 -59.90 22.60 1.33
C SER A 98 -61.20 21.82 1.15
N SER A 99 -61.41 20.91 2.08
CA SER A 99 -62.62 20.14 2.32
C SER A 99 -63.88 21.00 2.32
N HIS A 100 -64.50 21.14 1.15
CA HIS A 100 -65.90 21.54 0.99
C HIS A 100 -66.63 20.56 0.07
N ILE A 101 -67.57 19.85 0.69
CA ILE A 101 -68.90 19.47 0.16
C ILE A 101 -68.93 18.52 -1.05
N GLY A 102 -69.29 17.27 -0.74
CA GLY A 102 -70.38 16.57 -1.42
C GLY A 102 -70.31 16.41 -2.94
N ASP A 103 -69.54 15.42 -3.40
CA ASP A 103 -69.92 14.70 -4.63
C ASP A 103 -69.40 13.25 -4.55
N GLY A 104 -70.31 12.29 -4.43
CA GLY A 104 -70.04 10.86 -4.33
C GLY A 104 -69.38 10.26 -5.58
N ARG A 105 -69.05 11.06 -6.59
CA ARG A 105 -68.35 10.65 -7.81
C ARG A 105 -66.84 10.91 -7.80
N GLN A 106 -66.32 11.90 -7.06
CA GLN A 106 -64.86 12.04 -6.88
C GLN A 106 -64.26 10.98 -5.94
N GLY A 107 -65.06 10.42 -5.02
CA GLY A 107 -64.59 9.40 -4.07
C GLY A 107 -64.13 8.10 -4.72
N ILE A 108 -64.70 7.70 -5.86
CA ILE A 108 -64.31 6.48 -6.59
C ILE A 108 -62.95 6.67 -7.29
N TYR A 109 -62.72 7.83 -7.90
CA TYR A 109 -61.43 8.15 -8.50
C TYR A 109 -60.34 8.44 -7.45
N ALA A 110 -60.70 9.05 -6.31
CA ALA A 110 -59.79 9.25 -5.18
C ALA A 110 -59.38 7.92 -4.57
N THR A 111 -60.34 7.02 -4.30
CA THR A 111 -60.04 5.67 -3.75
C THR A 111 -59.25 4.79 -4.74
N GLN A 112 -59.53 4.88 -6.05
CA GLN A 112 -58.74 4.18 -7.07
C GLN A 112 -57.32 4.76 -7.20
N ASN A 113 -57.14 6.07 -7.04
CA ASN A 113 -55.83 6.71 -7.00
C ASN A 113 -55.05 6.34 -5.73
N ASP A 114 -55.70 6.31 -4.57
CA ASP A 114 -55.11 5.85 -3.31
C ASP A 114 -54.67 4.38 -3.39
N GLN A 115 -55.47 3.53 -4.04
CA GLN A 115 -55.09 2.13 -4.27
C GLN A 115 -53.92 2.00 -5.26
N SER A 116 -53.89 2.81 -6.33
CA SER A 116 -52.79 2.85 -7.30
C SER A 116 -51.48 3.32 -6.66
N THR A 117 -51.53 4.39 -5.87
CA THR A 117 -50.38 4.93 -5.15
C THR A 117 -49.87 3.96 -4.07
N HIS A 118 -50.77 3.25 -3.38
CA HIS A 118 -50.39 2.18 -2.46
C HIS A 118 -49.69 1.01 -3.17
N LEU A 119 -50.20 0.58 -4.34
CA LEU A 119 -49.54 -0.47 -5.11
C LEU A 119 -48.18 -0.03 -5.64
N GLN A 120 -48.06 1.24 -6.03
CA GLN A 120 -46.80 1.82 -6.50
C GLN A 120 -45.77 1.96 -5.37
N SER A 121 -46.20 2.36 -4.16
CA SER A 121 -45.31 2.41 -2.99
C SER A 121 -44.85 1.02 -2.57
N GLN A 122 -45.73 0.02 -2.61
CA GLN A 122 -45.37 -1.37 -2.33
C GLN A 122 -44.37 -1.91 -3.37
N ARG A 123 -44.54 -1.57 -4.67
CA ARG A 123 -43.57 -1.90 -5.72
C ARG A 123 -42.23 -1.20 -5.49
N ALA A 124 -42.23 0.08 -5.11
CA ALA A 124 -41.01 0.81 -4.81
C ALA A 124 -40.24 0.16 -3.64
N LEU A 125 -40.94 -0.28 -2.59
CA LEU A 125 -40.34 -1.02 -1.48
C LEU A 125 -39.74 -2.36 -1.93
N LEU A 126 -40.43 -3.11 -2.79
CA LEU A 126 -39.90 -4.36 -3.34
C LEU A 126 -38.65 -4.12 -4.18
N ILE A 127 -38.67 -3.11 -5.06
CA ILE A 127 -37.51 -2.74 -5.88
C ILE A 127 -36.33 -2.37 -4.98
N GLN A 128 -36.56 -1.52 -3.97
CA GLN A 128 -35.53 -1.13 -3.01
C GLN A 128 -34.98 -2.34 -2.24
N GLY A 129 -35.85 -3.27 -1.83
CA GLY A 129 -35.45 -4.53 -1.20
C GLY A 129 -34.57 -5.38 -2.11
N THR A 130 -34.92 -5.49 -3.40
CA THR A 130 -34.12 -6.24 -4.38
C THR A 130 -32.77 -5.57 -4.67
N GLU A 131 -32.71 -4.24 -4.72
CA GLU A 131 -31.47 -3.49 -4.92
C GLU A 131 -30.54 -3.66 -3.71
N SER A 132 -31.09 -3.55 -2.49
CA SER A 132 -30.34 -3.79 -1.26
C SER A 132 -29.76 -5.20 -1.21
N LEU A 133 -30.56 -6.21 -1.59
CA LEU A 133 -30.11 -7.60 -1.64
C LEU A 133 -29.05 -7.85 -2.73
N ASN A 134 -29.18 -7.23 -3.89
CA ASN A 134 -28.18 -7.28 -4.95
C ASN A 134 -26.86 -6.64 -4.50
N ASN A 135 -26.93 -5.48 -3.85
CA ASN A 135 -25.76 -4.80 -3.29
C ASN A 135 -25.09 -5.62 -2.18
N ALA A 136 -25.87 -6.24 -1.29
CA ALA A 136 -25.36 -7.16 -0.28
C ALA A 136 -24.68 -8.38 -0.92
N SER A 137 -25.27 -8.95 -1.96
CA SER A 137 -24.70 -10.08 -2.71
C SER A 137 -23.36 -9.73 -3.34
N LYS A 138 -23.27 -8.57 -4.02
CA LYS A 138 -22.00 -8.05 -4.57
C LYS A 138 -20.95 -7.79 -3.49
N SER A 139 -21.37 -7.31 -2.32
CA SER A 139 -20.46 -7.11 -1.19
C SER A 139 -19.91 -8.44 -0.67
N ILE A 140 -20.75 -9.47 -0.54
CA ILE A 140 -20.34 -10.81 -0.13
C ILE A 140 -19.36 -11.41 -1.16
N GLU A 141 -19.66 -11.31 -2.45
CA GLU A 141 -18.77 -11.78 -3.52
C GLU A 141 -17.40 -11.10 -3.45
N ARG A 142 -17.36 -9.78 -3.25
CA ARG A 142 -16.12 -9.04 -3.05
C ARG A 142 -15.36 -9.53 -1.81
N SER A 143 -16.04 -9.71 -0.68
CA SER A 143 -15.42 -10.20 0.55
C SER A 143 -14.85 -11.60 0.38
N GLN A 144 -15.53 -12.49 -0.34
CA GLN A 144 -15.03 -13.83 -0.66
C GLN A 144 -13.78 -13.77 -1.53
N ARG A 145 -13.75 -12.91 -2.55
CA ARG A 145 -12.56 -12.70 -3.37
C ARG A 145 -11.36 -12.21 -2.55
N ILE A 146 -11.57 -11.20 -1.71
CA ILE A 146 -10.52 -10.66 -0.83
C ILE A 146 -10.03 -11.72 0.15
N ALA A 147 -10.94 -12.53 0.72
CA ALA A 147 -10.57 -13.62 1.61
C ALA A 147 -9.70 -14.65 0.89
N ALA A 148 -10.08 -15.07 -0.32
CA ALA A 148 -9.28 -15.99 -1.13
C ALA A 148 -7.90 -15.43 -1.51
N GLU A 149 -7.82 -14.14 -1.86
CA GLU A 149 -6.54 -13.45 -2.09
C GLU A 149 -5.67 -13.40 -0.82
N THR A 150 -6.30 -13.19 0.34
CA THR A 150 -5.62 -13.17 1.63
C THR A 150 -5.11 -14.56 2.02
N ASP A 151 -5.88 -15.61 1.77
CA ASP A 151 -5.47 -17.00 2.00
C ASP A 151 -4.29 -17.39 1.10
N GLN A 152 -4.28 -16.93 -0.15
CA GLN A 152 -3.15 -17.12 -1.05
C GLN A 152 -1.89 -16.43 -0.52
N ILE A 153 -1.98 -15.16 -0.15
CA ILE A 153 -0.85 -14.42 0.45
C ILE A 153 -0.37 -15.11 1.74
N GLY A 154 -1.29 -15.60 2.57
CA GLY A 154 -0.95 -16.37 3.77
C GLY A 154 -0.20 -17.66 3.45
N THR A 155 -0.59 -18.34 2.38
CA THR A 155 0.10 -19.56 1.88
C THR A 155 1.50 -19.23 1.40
N ASP A 156 1.66 -18.17 0.61
CA ASP A 156 2.96 -17.72 0.10
C ASP A 156 3.91 -17.34 1.25
N ILE A 157 3.39 -16.65 2.29
CA ILE A 157 4.16 -16.31 3.50
C ILE A 157 4.61 -17.58 4.25
N ILE A 158 3.74 -18.59 4.38
CA ILE A 158 4.11 -19.85 5.05
C ILE A 158 5.19 -20.60 4.26
N GLU A 159 5.10 -20.60 2.93
CA GLU A 159 6.13 -21.16 2.06
C GLU A 159 7.46 -20.43 2.24
N GLU A 160 7.47 -19.10 2.18
CA GLU A 160 8.67 -18.28 2.40
C GLU A 160 9.29 -18.51 3.78
N LEU A 161 8.48 -18.54 4.84
CA LEU A 161 8.94 -18.85 6.19
C LEU A 161 9.54 -20.27 6.29
N GLY A 162 9.00 -21.22 5.55
CA GLY A 162 9.54 -22.56 5.40
C GLY A 162 10.93 -22.55 4.76
N GLU A 163 11.10 -21.83 3.65
CA GLU A 163 12.40 -21.69 2.99
C GLU A 163 13.43 -20.98 3.87
N GLN A 164 13.02 -19.91 4.57
CA GLN A 164 13.86 -19.18 5.51
C GLN A 164 14.32 -20.08 6.67
N ARG A 165 13.42 -20.92 7.19
CA ARG A 165 13.76 -21.91 8.21
C ARG A 165 14.81 -22.90 7.70
N ASP A 166 14.62 -23.45 6.50
CA ASP A 166 15.57 -24.38 5.89
C ASP A 166 16.94 -23.72 5.66
N GLN A 167 16.97 -22.44 5.27
CA GLN A 167 18.20 -21.67 5.15
C GLN A 167 18.91 -21.48 6.50
N LEU A 168 18.15 -21.21 7.56
CA LEU A 168 18.69 -21.10 8.92
C LEU A 168 19.22 -22.44 9.40
N ASP A 169 18.51 -23.53 9.17
CA ASP A 169 18.94 -24.88 9.53
C ASP A 169 20.22 -25.29 8.77
N ARG A 170 20.30 -25.04 7.46
CA ARG A 170 21.55 -25.22 6.69
C ARG A 170 22.71 -24.39 7.25
N THR A 171 22.44 -23.15 7.65
CA THR A 171 23.48 -22.27 8.21
C THR A 171 23.94 -22.75 9.57
N ARG A 172 23.01 -23.18 10.43
CA ARG A 172 23.28 -23.80 11.72
C ARG A 172 24.12 -25.07 11.55
N ASP A 173 23.77 -25.93 10.60
CA ASP A 173 24.50 -27.18 10.34
C ASP A 173 25.92 -26.91 9.83
N ARG A 174 26.10 -25.98 8.89
CA ARG A 174 27.44 -25.55 8.43
C ARG A 174 28.31 -25.03 9.58
N VAL A 175 27.71 -24.22 10.47
CA VAL A 175 28.41 -23.68 11.64
C VAL A 175 28.77 -24.81 12.62
N ARG A 176 27.84 -25.72 12.88
CA ARG A 176 28.07 -26.90 13.74
C ARG A 176 29.17 -27.80 13.18
N GLU A 177 29.15 -28.07 11.88
CA GLU A 177 30.17 -28.85 11.17
C GLU A 177 31.55 -28.19 11.30
N ARG A 178 31.65 -26.88 11.02
CA ARG A 178 32.89 -26.10 11.23
C ARG A 178 33.41 -26.21 12.67
N TYR A 179 32.54 -26.08 13.66
CA TYR A 179 32.94 -26.18 15.07
C TYR A 179 33.40 -27.60 15.45
N LEU A 180 32.78 -28.64 14.91
CA LEU A 180 33.16 -30.02 15.17
C LEU A 180 34.47 -30.39 14.46
N ASP A 181 34.69 -29.92 13.23
CA ASP A 181 35.89 -30.18 12.44
C ASP A 181 37.13 -29.40 12.95
N GLN A 182 36.94 -28.18 13.45
CA GLN A 182 38.04 -27.35 13.95
C GLN A 182 38.55 -27.79 15.34
N ARG A 183 37.74 -28.49 16.14
CA ARG A 183 38.11 -29.00 17.47
C ARG A 183 39.34 -29.93 17.48
N PRO A 184 39.41 -31.01 16.69
CA PRO A 184 40.58 -31.90 16.69
C PRO A 184 41.85 -31.21 16.17
N LEU A 185 41.74 -30.31 15.18
CA LEU A 185 42.89 -29.59 14.62
C LEU A 185 43.52 -28.62 15.63
N LEU A 186 42.70 -27.87 16.37
CA LEU A 186 43.18 -26.99 17.42
C LEU A 186 43.83 -27.76 18.58
N LEU A 187 43.26 -28.90 18.98
CA LEU A 187 43.85 -29.75 20.03
C LEU A 187 45.19 -30.36 19.57
N PHE A 188 45.27 -30.81 18.32
CA PHE A 188 46.50 -31.35 17.75
C PHE A 188 47.62 -30.29 17.68
N SER A 189 47.30 -29.09 17.17
CA SER A 189 48.25 -27.97 17.09
C SER A 189 48.76 -27.54 18.47
N ASN A 190 47.87 -27.39 19.45
CA ASN A 190 48.26 -27.07 20.83
C ASN A 190 49.16 -28.14 21.44
N LYS A 191 48.85 -29.43 21.23
CA LYS A 191 49.68 -30.54 21.72
C LYS A 191 51.07 -30.53 21.09
N GLN A 192 51.18 -30.22 19.80
CA GLN A 192 52.45 -30.10 19.10
C GLN A 192 53.27 -28.91 19.63
N MET A 193 52.65 -27.76 19.86
CA MET A 193 53.33 -26.59 20.45
C MET A 193 53.86 -26.85 21.86
N ILE A 194 53.07 -27.50 22.73
CA ILE A 194 53.51 -27.87 24.09
C ILE A 194 54.73 -28.80 24.02
N ASN A 195 54.68 -29.81 23.15
CA ASN A 195 55.81 -30.74 22.97
C ASN A 195 57.07 -30.03 22.44
N CYS A 196 56.92 -29.08 21.50
CA CYS A 196 58.03 -28.28 20.98
C CYS A 196 58.63 -27.37 22.06
N SER A 197 57.79 -26.69 22.85
CA SER A 197 58.21 -25.86 23.98
C SER A 197 59.01 -26.66 25.01
N SER A 198 58.53 -27.85 25.38
CA SER A 198 59.22 -28.75 26.30
C SER A 198 60.58 -29.20 25.76
N LYS A 199 60.66 -29.58 24.49
CA LYS A 199 61.93 -29.95 23.82
C LYS A 199 62.92 -28.78 23.78
N MET A 200 62.45 -27.58 23.42
CA MET A 200 63.29 -26.37 23.37
C MET A 200 63.81 -25.99 24.77
N SER A 201 62.98 -26.13 25.81
CA SER A 201 63.41 -25.91 27.20
C SER A 201 64.49 -26.92 27.62
N ALA A 202 64.34 -28.20 27.27
CA ALA A 202 65.34 -29.22 27.55
C ALA A 202 66.68 -28.96 26.83
N ILE A 203 66.63 -28.56 25.55
CA ILE A 203 67.82 -28.20 24.77
C ILE A 203 68.50 -26.97 25.38
N ASN A 204 67.73 -25.93 25.73
CA ASN A 204 68.29 -24.72 26.35
C ASN A 204 68.91 -25.03 27.73
N SER A 205 68.27 -25.89 28.53
CA SER A 205 68.83 -26.33 29.81
C SER A 205 70.13 -27.12 29.64
N LEU A 206 70.20 -28.02 28.64
CA LEU A 206 71.43 -28.75 28.32
C LEU A 206 72.54 -27.80 27.85
N PHE A 207 72.20 -26.81 27.02
CA PHE A 207 73.14 -25.80 26.56
C PHE A 207 73.72 -24.98 27.73
N LEU A 208 72.87 -24.52 28.65
CA LEU A 208 73.31 -23.81 29.85
C LEU A 208 74.19 -24.68 30.77
N PHE A 209 73.88 -25.97 30.87
CA PHE A 209 74.69 -26.93 31.62
C PHE A 209 76.08 -27.13 31.00
N LEU A 210 76.14 -27.32 29.68
CA LEU A 210 77.40 -27.44 28.93
C LEU A 210 78.23 -26.15 28.96
N CYS A 211 77.61 -24.98 28.93
CA CYS A 211 78.30 -23.69 29.07
C CYS A 211 78.81 -23.44 30.50
N SER A 212 78.12 -23.94 31.54
CA SER A 212 78.57 -23.79 32.94
C SER A 212 79.65 -24.79 33.34
N TYR A 213 79.73 -25.94 32.66
CA TYR A 213 80.77 -26.95 32.85
C TYR A 213 81.49 -27.21 31.52
N PRO A 214 82.40 -26.30 31.09
CA PRO A 214 83.22 -26.57 29.92
C PRO A 214 84.07 -27.82 30.21
N PRO A 215 84.00 -28.87 29.36
CA PRO A 215 84.94 -29.98 29.48
C PRO A 215 86.35 -29.43 29.31
N ASN A 216 87.25 -29.76 30.25
CA ASN A 216 88.68 -29.46 30.15
C ASN A 216 89.26 -30.18 28.93
N PHE A 217 89.21 -29.54 27.76
CA PHE A 217 90.01 -29.93 26.61
C PHE A 217 91.39 -29.29 26.75
N SER A 218 92.27 -29.96 27.50
CA SER A 218 93.70 -29.69 27.39
C SER A 218 94.23 -30.19 26.05
N SER A 219 95.01 -29.34 25.40
CA SER A 219 95.85 -29.57 24.21
C SER A 219 95.17 -29.92 22.88
N LEU A 220 95.02 -28.91 22.01
CA LEU A 220 95.55 -28.92 20.64
C LEU A 220 95.56 -27.49 20.08
N THR A 221 96.74 -27.02 19.69
CA THR A 221 97.06 -25.69 19.19
C THR A 221 96.60 -25.48 17.74
N PRO A 222 96.45 -24.22 17.28
CA PRO A 222 95.80 -23.87 16.01
C PRO A 222 96.80 -23.89 14.84
N SER A 223 96.37 -24.43 13.69
CA SER A 223 97.09 -24.20 12.43
C SER A 223 96.13 -24.01 11.25
N SER A 224 96.33 -22.86 10.60
CA SER A 224 96.01 -22.54 9.20
C SER A 224 94.60 -22.76 8.65
N VAL A 225 93.89 -21.63 8.53
CA VAL A 225 93.36 -21.10 7.26
C VAL A 225 93.25 -22.11 6.11
N ASP A 226 92.01 -22.45 5.74
CA ASP A 226 91.69 -22.49 4.31
C ASP A 226 90.26 -22.05 4.05
N SER A 227 90.17 -21.01 3.23
CA SER A 227 88.96 -20.31 2.81
C SER A 227 88.30 -21.07 1.68
N HIS A 228 87.20 -21.77 1.96
CA HIS A 228 86.29 -22.23 0.91
C HIS A 228 84.83 -22.23 1.36
N TRP A 229 84.26 -21.05 1.51
CA TRP A 229 82.80 -20.88 1.43
C TRP A 229 82.50 -19.86 0.33
N ARG A 230 82.07 -20.40 -0.80
CA ARG A 230 81.59 -19.66 -1.98
C ARG A 230 80.12 -19.33 -1.74
N GLU A 231 79.83 -18.05 -1.61
CA GLU A 231 78.49 -17.48 -1.48
C GLU A 231 77.76 -17.53 -2.83
N PRO A 232 76.56 -18.13 -2.94
CA PRO A 232 75.79 -18.07 -4.18
C PRO A 232 75.03 -16.74 -4.28
N GLU A 233 75.27 -16.02 -5.38
CA GLU A 233 74.66 -14.73 -5.70
C GLU A 233 73.11 -14.76 -5.74
N PRO A 234 72.44 -13.67 -5.32
CA PRO A 234 71.00 -13.53 -5.45
C PRO A 234 70.60 -13.21 -6.90
N GLN A 235 69.80 -14.08 -7.51
CA GLN A 235 69.20 -13.82 -8.82
C GLN A 235 68.23 -12.64 -8.76
N GLN A 236 68.61 -11.58 -9.48
CA GLN A 236 67.86 -10.36 -9.72
C GLN A 236 66.72 -10.63 -10.73
N LYS A 237 65.48 -10.80 -10.26
CA LYS A 237 64.29 -10.80 -11.12
C LYS A 237 63.91 -9.34 -11.46
N ASN A 238 64.15 -8.96 -12.72
CA ASN A 238 63.80 -7.65 -13.27
C ASN A 238 62.28 -7.51 -13.53
N PRO A 239 61.76 -6.27 -13.61
CA PRO A 239 60.35 -5.93 -13.52
C PRO A 239 59.60 -5.97 -14.85
N ALA A 240 58.27 -5.91 -14.72
CA ALA A 240 57.28 -5.79 -15.79
C ALA A 240 57.67 -4.81 -16.91
N ARG A 241 57.45 -5.21 -18.16
CA ARG A 241 57.40 -4.30 -19.31
C ARG A 241 56.07 -4.44 -20.04
N ASN A 242 55.32 -3.36 -19.92
CA ASN A 242 54.17 -2.91 -20.70
C ASN A 242 54.47 -2.98 -22.21
N VAL A 243 53.54 -3.49 -23.02
CA VAL A 243 53.57 -3.28 -24.49
C VAL A 243 52.19 -2.84 -24.96
N GLN A 244 52.27 -1.75 -25.71
CA GLN A 244 51.23 -0.89 -26.25
C GLN A 244 50.30 -1.57 -27.27
N THR A 245 49.11 -1.02 -27.31
CA THR A 245 48.09 -0.98 -28.36
C THR A 245 48.60 -0.78 -29.79
N THR A 246 48.02 -1.50 -30.76
CA THR A 246 47.59 -1.11 -32.13
C THR A 246 46.78 -2.32 -32.64
N GLY A 247 45.68 -2.26 -33.36
CA GLY A 247 44.94 -1.24 -34.11
C GLY A 247 44.06 -2.02 -35.09
N ASP A 248 42.85 -1.53 -35.35
CA ASP A 248 41.99 -1.83 -36.51
C ASP A 248 41.34 -3.24 -36.53
N GLU A 249 40.10 -3.47 -36.95
CA GLU A 249 39.23 -2.76 -37.89
C GLU A 249 37.78 -3.28 -37.71
N GLN A 250 36.79 -2.39 -37.87
CA GLN A 250 35.48 -2.49 -38.56
C GLN A 250 34.85 -3.90 -38.75
N THR A 251 33.53 -4.15 -38.64
CA THR A 251 32.40 -3.42 -39.25
C THR A 251 31.08 -3.99 -38.69
N ALA A 252 30.03 -3.17 -38.77
CA ALA A 252 28.63 -3.44 -38.44
C ALA A 252 28.02 -4.71 -39.10
N THR A 253 26.89 -5.21 -38.58
CA THR A 253 25.56 -5.00 -39.21
C THR A 253 24.45 -5.76 -38.45
N ILE A 254 23.33 -5.07 -38.35
CA ILE A 254 22.00 -5.39 -37.84
C ILE A 254 21.38 -6.61 -38.56
N GLY A 255 20.60 -7.42 -37.83
CA GLY A 255 19.79 -8.49 -38.42
C GLY A 255 18.61 -8.91 -37.54
N HIS A 256 17.58 -8.08 -37.50
CA HIS A 256 16.22 -8.47 -37.10
C HIS A 256 15.66 -9.46 -38.13
N TYR A 257 15.14 -10.62 -37.72
CA TYR A 257 14.09 -11.32 -38.47
C TYR A 257 13.14 -12.10 -37.55
N HIS A 258 11.86 -11.76 -37.71
CA HIS A 258 10.65 -12.46 -37.30
C HIS A 258 10.43 -13.75 -38.12
N HIS A 259 9.99 -14.83 -37.47
CA HIS A 259 8.95 -15.79 -37.91
C HIS A 259 8.79 -16.84 -36.79
N GLY A 260 7.61 -17.26 -36.32
CA GLY A 260 6.29 -17.29 -36.96
C GLY A 260 5.98 -18.71 -37.45
N ALA A 261 4.90 -19.31 -36.89
CA ALA A 261 4.27 -20.61 -37.18
C ALA A 261 4.89 -21.86 -36.50
N GLY A 262 4.14 -22.82 -35.97
CA GLY A 262 2.71 -23.08 -35.96
C GLY A 262 2.45 -24.61 -35.89
N HIS A 263 1.25 -25.01 -35.41
CA HIS A 263 0.63 -26.34 -35.59
C HIS A 263 1.22 -27.51 -34.75
N LEU A 264 0.50 -28.40 -34.06
CA LEU A 264 -0.86 -29.00 -34.09
C LEU A 264 -1.23 -29.39 -32.64
N GLY A 265 -2.48 -29.46 -32.15
CA GLY A 265 -3.73 -29.92 -32.74
C GLY A 265 -4.18 -31.24 -32.09
N ARG A 266 -5.22 -31.19 -31.23
CA ARG A 266 -6.19 -32.24 -30.79
C ARG A 266 -6.86 -31.74 -29.50
N GLY A 267 -8.18 -31.63 -29.32
CA GLY A 267 -9.35 -31.97 -30.12
C GLY A 267 -10.51 -32.35 -29.18
N GLY A 268 -11.70 -31.72 -29.39
CA GLY A 268 -13.04 -32.16 -28.91
C GLY A 268 -13.35 -31.85 -27.44
N LEU A 269 -14.52 -31.35 -27.03
CA LEU A 269 -15.91 -31.39 -27.54
C LEU A 269 -16.65 -30.25 -26.79
N LEU A 270 -17.31 -29.26 -27.41
CA LEU A 270 -18.74 -29.25 -27.84
C LEU A 270 -19.61 -30.20 -26.98
N GLU A 271 -20.70 -29.84 -26.31
CA GLU A 271 -21.87 -29.01 -26.64
C GLU A 271 -22.89 -29.46 -25.55
N VAL A 272 -23.71 -28.65 -24.90
CA VAL A 272 -25.09 -28.30 -25.27
C VAL A 272 -25.75 -27.81 -23.96
N LEU A 273 -26.24 -26.58 -23.97
CA LEU A 273 -27.38 -26.13 -23.14
C LEU A 273 -28.66 -26.69 -23.79
N PRO A 274 -29.68 -27.05 -23.01
CA PRO A 274 -30.56 -26.02 -22.47
C PRO A 274 -30.83 -26.13 -20.98
#